data_AF-A0A0L6W2G6-F1
#
_entry.id   AF-A0A0L6W2G6-F1
#
_cell.length_a   1.000
_cell.length_b   1.000
_cell.length_c   1.000
_cell.angle_alpha   90.00
_cell.angle_beta   90.00
_cell.angle_gamma   90.00
#
_symmetry.space_group_name_H-M   'P 1'
#
loop_
_entity.id
_entity.type
_entity.pdbx_description
1 polymer ?
#
loop_
_entity_poly.entity_id
_entity_poly.type
_entity_poly.pdbx_seq_one_letter_code
_entity_poly.pdbx_strand_id
1 'polypeptide(L)'
;MNGKIRWILICLTVMFAFSIGLNFYFYNLVRNYDNIPVKPLVSNSPSNTDTKPATAESQPTKSESSSDQTSIVVGTGDLNPNEYIKILSLKVHKFDDLVYDECLALDAKIQNISNQVVKDLDIHIELLDKGGRPFTEKDISFAYPGAFNDSQKPIKPNHIRNYGLVLFEDVPQEWSGKYRYQLILNEVGDGDV
;
A
#
# COMPACT_ATOMS: atom_id res chain seq x y z
N MET A 1 -36.91 15.12 -31.84
CA MET A 1 -35.52 14.98 -31.36
C MET A 1 -34.60 14.80 -32.56
N ASN A 2 -33.60 15.67 -32.74
CA ASN A 2 -32.62 15.54 -33.82
C ASN A 2 -31.83 14.24 -33.69
N GLY A 3 -31.66 13.49 -34.79
CA GLY A 3 -30.96 12.20 -34.80
C GLY A 3 -29.56 12.24 -34.17
N LYS A 4 -28.88 13.39 -34.25
CA LYS A 4 -27.57 13.62 -33.61
C LYS A 4 -27.61 13.54 -32.08
N ILE A 5 -28.67 14.03 -31.44
CA ILE A 5 -28.82 14.01 -29.97
C ILE A 5 -29.01 12.57 -29.47
N ARG A 6 -29.70 11.73 -30.25
CA ARG A 6 -29.95 10.33 -29.90
C ARG A 6 -28.65 9.50 -29.89
N TRP A 7 -27.73 9.76 -30.82
CA TRP A 7 -26.42 9.09 -30.86
C TRP A 7 -25.51 9.50 -29.70
N ILE A 8 -25.49 10.77 -29.33
CA ILE A 8 -24.69 11.26 -28.18
C ILE A 8 -25.14 10.57 -26.88
N LEU A 9 -26.46 10.47 -26.65
CA LEU A 9 -26.97 9.76 -25.47
C LEU A 9 -26.57 8.29 -25.44
N ILE A 10 -26.61 7.60 -26.58
CA ILE A 10 -26.21 6.19 -26.66
C ILE A 10 -24.72 6.04 -26.30
N CYS A 11 -23.85 6.89 -26.86
CA CYS A 11 -22.42 6.85 -26.55
C CYS A 11 -22.15 7.11 -25.06
N LEU A 12 -22.82 8.09 -24.45
CA LEU A 12 -22.66 8.37 -23.03
C LEU A 12 -23.11 7.19 -22.15
N THR A 13 -24.23 6.55 -22.47
CA THR A 13 -24.71 5.38 -21.72
C THR A 13 -23.75 4.19 -21.83
N VAL A 14 -23.16 3.95 -23.01
CA VAL A 14 -22.17 2.88 -23.20
C VAL A 14 -20.89 3.17 -22.43
N MET A 15 -20.37 4.39 -22.48
CA MET A 15 -19.18 4.80 -21.71
C MET A 15 -19.42 4.67 -20.20
N PHE A 16 -20.62 5.02 -19.72
CA PHE A 16 -20.98 4.89 -18.32
C PHE A 16 -21.09 3.43 -17.88
N ALA A 17 -21.74 2.58 -18.68
CA ALA A 17 -21.85 1.14 -18.40
C ALA A 17 -20.48 0.45 -18.41
N PHE A 18 -19.60 0.83 -19.33
CA PHE A 18 -18.23 0.31 -19.39
C PHE A 18 -17.41 0.72 -18.16
N SER A 19 -17.54 1.97 -17.70
CA SER A 19 -16.88 2.47 -16.49
C SER A 19 -17.33 1.72 -15.23
N ILE A 20 -18.63 1.40 -15.12
CA ILE A 20 -19.17 0.60 -14.02
C ILE A 20 -18.65 -0.85 -14.10
N GLY A 21 -18.65 -1.44 -15.30
CA GLY A 21 -18.16 -2.81 -15.52
C GLY A 21 -16.69 -2.98 -15.13
N LEU A 22 -15.84 -2.01 -15.51
CA LEU A 22 -14.42 -1.99 -15.11
C LEU A 22 -14.26 -1.91 -13.59
N ASN A 23 -14.97 -0.99 -12.94
CA ASN A 23 -14.93 -0.86 -11.48
C ASN A 23 -15.37 -2.17 -10.78
N PHE A 24 -16.42 -2.82 -11.29
CA PHE A 24 -16.91 -4.10 -10.73
C PHE A 24 -15.94 -5.27 -11.00
N TYR A 25 -15.26 -5.26 -12.14
CA TYR A 25 -14.24 -6.26 -12.47
C TYR A 25 -13.04 -6.16 -11.51
N PHE A 26 -12.49 -4.96 -11.33
CA PHE A 26 -11.39 -4.73 -10.38
C PHE A 26 -11.79 -5.06 -8.94
N TYR A 27 -13.02 -4.71 -8.54
CA TYR A 27 -13.53 -5.07 -7.22
C TYR A 27 -13.53 -6.59 -6.97
N ASN A 28 -13.93 -7.40 -7.96
CA ASN A 28 -13.96 -8.86 -7.82
C ASN A 28 -12.57 -9.49 -7.96
N LEU A 29 -11.68 -8.93 -8.78
CA LEU A 29 -10.32 -9.41 -8.93
C LEU A 29 -9.57 -9.33 -7.59
N VAL A 30 -9.69 -8.19 -6.90
CA VAL A 30 -9.05 -7.96 -5.60
C VAL A 30 -9.68 -8.83 -4.51
N ARG A 31 -11.00 -8.97 -4.48
CA ARG A 31 -11.68 -9.78 -3.45
C ARG A 31 -11.36 -11.28 -3.54
N ASN A 32 -11.01 -11.78 -4.71
CA ASN A 32 -10.61 -13.17 -4.90
C ASN A 32 -9.13 -13.44 -4.55
N TYR A 33 -8.30 -12.40 -4.41
CA TYR A 33 -6.88 -12.55 -4.09
C TYR A 33 -6.67 -13.05 -2.64
N ASP A 34 -7.56 -12.69 -1.71
CA ASP A 34 -7.51 -13.16 -0.31
C ASP A 34 -7.88 -14.66 -0.14
N ASN A 35 -8.38 -15.32 -1.19
CA ASN A 35 -8.85 -16.71 -1.15
C ASN A 35 -7.92 -17.71 -1.86
N ILE A 36 -6.70 -17.32 -2.26
CA ILE A 36 -5.74 -18.29 -2.81
C ILE A 36 -5.23 -19.15 -1.63
N PRO A 37 -5.54 -20.45 -1.56
CA PRO A 37 -5.02 -21.31 -0.51
C PRO A 37 -3.50 -21.37 -0.65
N VAL A 38 -2.80 -20.84 0.35
CA VAL A 38 -1.34 -20.93 0.45
C VAL A 38 -0.99 -22.41 0.52
N LYS A 39 -0.48 -22.97 -0.59
CA LYS A 39 0.01 -24.34 -0.64
C LYS A 39 1.22 -24.41 0.31
N PRO A 40 1.19 -25.23 1.37
CA PRO A 40 2.33 -25.30 2.29
C PRO A 40 3.55 -25.78 1.50
N LEU A 41 4.67 -25.06 1.62
CA LEU A 41 5.96 -25.50 1.10
C LEU A 41 6.33 -26.79 1.84
N VAL A 42 6.27 -27.92 1.13
CA VAL A 42 6.83 -29.19 1.59
C VAL A 42 8.35 -29.07 1.51
N SER A 43 8.97 -28.92 2.67
CA SER A 43 10.42 -29.04 2.84
C SER A 43 10.81 -30.51 2.70
N ASN A 44 11.35 -30.88 1.54
CA ASN A 44 12.01 -32.17 1.36
C ASN A 44 13.44 -32.05 1.88
N SER A 45 13.66 -32.48 3.13
CA SER A 45 15.00 -32.68 3.67
C SER A 45 15.45 -34.12 3.41
N PRO A 46 16.60 -34.36 2.75
CA PRO A 46 17.12 -35.71 2.56
C PRO A 46 17.72 -36.24 3.87
N SER A 47 17.26 -37.43 4.27
CA SER A 47 17.83 -38.22 5.37
C SER A 47 19.14 -38.88 4.92
N ASN A 48 20.26 -38.48 5.53
CA ASN A 48 21.52 -39.23 5.50
C ASN A 48 21.93 -39.60 6.93
N THR A 49 22.08 -40.89 7.16
CA THR A 49 22.56 -41.50 8.41
C THR A 49 24.10 -41.50 8.47
N ASP A 50 24.59 -41.09 9.65
CA ASP A 50 25.80 -41.51 10.37
C ASP A 50 27.19 -41.38 9.73
N THR A 51 28.05 -40.51 10.30
CA THR A 51 29.22 -40.88 11.15
C THR A 51 29.89 -39.61 11.76
N LYS A 52 30.25 -39.73 13.05
CA LYS A 52 30.83 -38.78 14.05
C LYS A 52 32.38 -38.64 13.94
N PRO A 53 33.15 -37.76 14.65
CA PRO A 53 32.97 -36.38 15.17
C PRO A 53 34.10 -35.37 14.78
N ALA A 54 33.90 -34.11 15.22
CA ALA A 54 34.88 -33.07 15.61
C ALA A 54 35.38 -32.09 14.53
N THR A 55 34.95 -30.83 14.64
CA THR A 55 35.78 -29.65 15.01
C THR A 55 34.89 -28.41 14.90
N ALA A 56 35.05 -27.48 15.84
CA ALA A 56 34.31 -26.22 15.89
C ALA A 56 34.67 -25.34 14.69
N GLU A 57 33.67 -24.93 13.90
CA GLU A 57 33.77 -23.73 13.10
C GLU A 57 32.39 -23.10 12.90
N SER A 58 32.29 -21.84 13.31
CA SER A 58 31.12 -21.00 13.32
C SER A 58 30.63 -20.76 11.90
N GLN A 59 29.46 -21.27 11.54
CA GLN A 59 28.81 -20.91 10.29
C GLN A 59 27.88 -19.71 10.52
N PRO A 60 27.96 -18.64 9.71
CA PRO A 60 27.14 -17.47 9.90
C PRO A 60 25.69 -17.83 9.57
N THR A 61 24.81 -17.63 10.53
CA THR A 61 23.38 -17.50 10.28
C THR A 61 23.20 -16.30 9.35
N LYS A 62 23.08 -16.56 8.04
CA LYS A 62 22.61 -15.57 7.08
C LYS A 62 21.10 -15.39 7.28
N SER A 63 20.74 -14.77 8.40
CA SER A 63 19.52 -14.00 8.48
C SER A 63 19.74 -12.75 7.63
N GLU A 64 19.33 -12.79 6.37
CA GLU A 64 19.05 -11.57 5.61
C GLU A 64 17.77 -10.94 6.18
N SER A 65 17.92 -10.39 7.38
CA SER A 65 17.12 -9.28 7.88
C SER A 65 17.90 -8.03 7.50
N SER A 66 17.50 -7.39 6.41
CA SER A 66 17.96 -6.05 6.05
C SER A 66 17.19 -5.54 4.84
N SER A 67 16.26 -4.63 5.07
CA SER A 67 16.08 -3.51 4.14
C SER A 67 15.69 -2.30 4.95
N ASP A 68 16.65 -1.38 5.10
CA ASP A 68 16.55 -0.14 5.85
C ASP A 68 15.37 0.71 5.35
N GLN A 69 14.20 0.50 5.95
CA GLN A 69 13.08 1.42 5.87
C GLN A 69 13.32 2.49 6.93
N THR A 70 13.50 3.74 6.52
CA THR A 70 13.66 4.85 7.46
C THR A 70 12.34 5.59 7.57
N SER A 71 11.67 5.48 8.72
CA SER A 71 10.47 6.24 9.03
C SER A 71 10.87 7.62 9.56
N ILE A 72 10.37 8.69 8.96
CA ILE A 72 10.57 10.06 9.41
C ILE A 72 9.21 10.61 9.80
N VAL A 73 8.98 10.92 11.07
CA VAL A 73 7.68 11.44 11.52
C VAL A 73 7.76 12.95 11.63
N VAL A 74 6.84 13.66 10.98
CA VAL A 74 6.74 15.12 11.09
C VAL A 74 5.25 15.46 11.16
N GLY A 75 4.82 16.02 12.29
CA GLY A 75 3.50 16.60 12.41
C GLY A 75 3.42 17.94 11.68
N THR A 76 2.27 18.21 11.06
CA THR A 76 1.89 19.56 10.61
C THR A 76 1.13 20.24 11.75
N GLY A 77 1.72 21.27 12.36
CA GLY A 77 1.15 21.97 13.53
C GLY A 77 1.49 21.32 14.88
N ASP A 78 0.60 21.48 15.88
CA ASP A 78 0.76 20.94 17.24
C ASP A 78 0.45 19.43 17.35
N LEU A 79 0.00 18.79 16.27
CA LEU A 79 -0.43 17.39 16.28
C LEU A 79 0.73 16.45 15.94
N ASN A 80 1.03 15.52 16.84
CA ASN A 80 1.99 14.46 16.61
C ASN A 80 1.27 13.21 16.08
N PRO A 81 1.46 12.81 14.80
CA PRO A 81 0.74 11.68 14.20
C PRO A 81 0.87 10.36 14.97
N ASN A 82 2.00 10.15 15.68
CA ASN A 82 2.26 8.94 16.46
C ASN A 82 1.34 8.78 17.67
N GLU A 83 0.68 9.85 18.13
CA GLU A 83 -0.29 9.78 19.23
C GLU A 83 -1.66 9.30 18.75
N TYR A 84 -1.90 9.38 17.44
CA TYR A 84 -3.18 9.05 16.82
C TYR A 84 -3.12 7.79 15.98
N ILE A 85 -2.03 7.58 15.24
CA ILE A 85 -1.92 6.54 14.24
C ILE A 85 -0.72 5.64 14.54
N LYS A 86 -0.98 4.33 14.51
CA LYS A 86 0.03 3.29 14.47
C LYS A 86 0.06 2.64 13.09
N ILE A 87 1.21 2.69 12.44
CA ILE A 87 1.45 1.91 11.21
C ILE A 87 1.73 0.47 11.62
N LEU A 88 0.87 -0.45 11.19
CA LEU A 88 1.03 -1.90 11.39
C LEU A 88 1.85 -2.53 10.26
N SER A 89 1.69 -2.04 9.04
CA SER A 89 2.54 -2.38 7.90
C SER A 89 2.52 -1.25 6.88
N LEU A 90 3.64 -1.02 6.21
CA LEU A 90 3.74 -0.14 5.05
C LEU A 90 4.68 -0.82 4.07
N LYS A 91 4.29 -0.95 2.81
CA LYS A 91 5.07 -1.62 1.78
C LYS A 91 4.90 -0.94 0.43
N VAL A 92 5.99 -0.40 -0.11
CA VAL A 92 6.08 -0.04 -1.53
C VAL A 92 6.63 -1.25 -2.28
N HIS A 93 5.98 -1.66 -3.36
CA HIS A 93 6.41 -2.80 -4.16
C HIS A 93 6.06 -2.64 -5.63
N LYS A 94 6.76 -3.39 -6.47
CA LYS A 94 6.37 -3.53 -7.88
C LYS A 94 5.06 -4.31 -7.98
N PHE A 95 4.14 -3.82 -8.78
CA PHE A 95 2.86 -4.44 -9.05
C PHE A 95 2.70 -4.55 -10.56
N ASP A 96 2.59 -5.78 -11.05
CA ASP A 96 2.28 -6.07 -12.44
C ASP A 96 0.79 -6.40 -12.54
N ASP A 97 0.06 -5.63 -13.32
CA ASP A 97 -1.34 -5.93 -13.67
C ASP A 97 -1.49 -5.98 -15.18
N LEU A 98 -2.55 -6.64 -15.65
CA LEU A 98 -2.88 -6.79 -17.07
C LEU A 98 -3.08 -5.46 -17.82
N VAL A 99 -3.21 -4.36 -17.08
CA VAL A 99 -3.49 -3.02 -17.62
C VAL A 99 -2.28 -2.10 -17.57
N TYR A 100 -1.34 -2.34 -16.65
CA TYR A 100 -0.16 -1.49 -16.47
C TYR A 100 1.09 -2.37 -16.35
N ASP A 101 2.01 -2.20 -17.30
CA ASP A 101 3.32 -2.84 -17.26
C ASP A 101 4.17 -2.18 -16.17
N GLU A 102 4.65 -2.96 -15.20
CA GLU A 102 5.59 -2.53 -14.15
C GLU A 102 5.21 -1.23 -13.40
N CYS A 103 4.15 -1.27 -12.60
CA CYS A 103 3.78 -0.18 -11.69
C CYS A 103 4.45 -0.27 -10.32
N LEU A 104 4.44 0.85 -9.59
CA LEU A 104 4.65 0.84 -8.14
C LEU A 104 3.32 0.95 -7.40
N ALA A 105 3.13 0.11 -6.39
CA ALA A 105 1.99 0.16 -5.48
C ALA A 105 2.46 0.35 -4.04
N LEU A 106 1.64 1.08 -3.27
CA LEU A 106 1.75 1.21 -1.83
C LEU A 106 0.64 0.43 -1.16
N ASP A 107 1.01 -0.51 -0.30
CA ASP A 107 0.10 -1.11 0.68
C ASP A 107 0.40 -0.59 2.07
N ALA A 108 -0.62 -0.06 2.75
CA ALA A 108 -0.51 0.39 4.13
C ALA A 108 -1.59 -0.25 4.99
N LYS A 109 -1.23 -0.64 6.21
CA LYS A 109 -2.18 -1.02 7.25
C LYS A 109 -1.91 -0.13 8.45
N ILE A 110 -2.88 0.67 8.81
CA ILE A 110 -2.78 1.62 9.91
C ILE A 110 -3.90 1.43 10.91
N GLN A 111 -3.65 1.78 12.15
CA GLN A 111 -4.62 1.72 13.24
C GLN A 111 -4.73 3.09 13.87
N ASN A 112 -5.95 3.60 14.05
CA ASN A 112 -6.18 4.73 14.94
C ASN A 112 -6.12 4.21 16.39
N ILE A 113 -5.12 4.64 17.14
CA ILE A 113 -4.89 4.25 18.54
C ILE A 113 -5.38 5.31 19.53
N SER A 114 -5.87 6.46 19.03
CA SER A 114 -6.47 7.51 19.86
C SER A 114 -7.96 7.26 20.11
N ASN A 115 -8.51 8.09 21.00
CA ASN A 115 -9.94 8.19 21.27
C ASN A 115 -10.67 9.18 20.35
N GLN A 116 -9.97 9.83 19.42
CA GLN A 116 -10.55 10.80 18.49
C GLN A 116 -10.71 10.21 17.10
N VAL A 117 -11.61 10.75 16.30
CA VAL A 117 -11.75 10.37 14.89
C VAL A 117 -10.66 11.09 14.10
N VAL A 118 -9.85 10.35 13.35
CA VAL A 118 -8.88 10.93 12.40
C VAL A 118 -9.61 11.18 11.09
N LYS A 119 -9.78 12.45 10.73
CA LYS A 119 -10.56 12.85 9.55
C LYS A 119 -9.68 13.02 8.32
N ASP A 120 -8.49 13.57 8.52
CA ASP A 120 -7.56 13.84 7.44
C ASP A 120 -6.13 13.45 7.84
N LEU A 121 -5.55 12.58 7.03
CA LEU A 121 -4.24 11.97 7.22
C LEU A 121 -3.63 11.78 5.84
N ASP A 122 -2.41 12.26 5.66
CA ASP A 122 -1.62 12.01 4.47
C ASP A 122 -0.37 11.19 4.81
N ILE A 123 0.16 10.51 3.81
CA ILE A 123 1.51 9.95 3.82
C ILE A 123 2.28 10.58 2.68
N HIS A 124 3.38 11.23 3.03
CA HIS A 124 4.43 11.59 2.09
C HIS A 124 5.39 10.42 1.94
N ILE A 125 5.72 10.01 0.71
CA ILE A 125 6.69 8.96 0.42
C ILE A 125 7.80 9.50 -0.47
N GLU A 126 9.04 9.23 -0.06
CA GLU A 126 10.24 9.47 -0.86
C GLU A 126 10.79 8.12 -1.34
N LEU A 127 10.95 7.94 -2.65
CA LEU A 127 11.66 6.79 -3.20
C LEU A 127 13.16 7.05 -3.22
N LEU A 128 13.95 6.06 -2.79
CA LEU A 128 15.40 6.19 -2.71
C LEU A 128 16.10 5.57 -3.92
N ASP A 129 17.07 6.29 -4.47
CA ASP A 129 17.94 5.79 -5.52
C ASP A 129 18.93 4.74 -4.95
N LYS A 130 19.70 4.09 -5.82
CA LYS A 130 20.74 3.12 -5.41
C LYS A 130 21.84 3.74 -4.52
N GLY A 131 21.95 5.06 -4.47
CA GLY A 131 22.83 5.83 -3.60
C GLY A 131 22.19 6.26 -2.28
N GLY A 132 20.94 5.88 -2.01
CA GLY A 132 20.20 6.24 -0.79
C GLY A 132 19.67 7.68 -0.76
N ARG A 133 19.66 8.37 -1.90
CA ARG A 133 19.15 9.74 -2.03
C ARG A 133 17.69 9.72 -2.50
N PRO A 134 16.84 10.62 -2.00
CA PRO A 134 15.51 10.79 -2.58
C PRO A 134 15.65 11.27 -4.03
N PHE A 135 14.91 10.65 -4.94
CA PHE A 135 14.89 11.06 -6.36
C PHE A 135 13.47 11.26 -6.89
N THR A 136 12.45 10.84 -6.14
CA THR A 136 11.04 11.06 -6.45
C THR A 136 10.25 11.09 -5.16
N GLU A 137 9.27 11.98 -5.09
CA GLU A 137 8.44 12.25 -3.92
C GLU A 137 6.96 12.17 -4.32
N LYS A 138 6.11 11.67 -3.43
CA LYS A 138 4.66 11.64 -3.66
C LYS A 138 3.89 11.80 -2.37
N ASP A 139 3.01 12.80 -2.36
CA ASP A 139 1.99 12.97 -1.32
C ASP A 139 0.78 12.11 -1.64
N ILE A 140 0.36 11.34 -0.65
CA ILE A 140 -0.79 10.44 -0.75
C ILE A 140 -1.75 10.83 0.35
N SER A 141 -2.85 11.44 -0.05
CA SER A 141 -3.93 11.64 0.88
C SER A 141 -4.71 10.36 1.08
N PHE A 142 -4.94 9.98 2.33
CA PHE A 142 -5.82 8.86 2.60
C PHE A 142 -7.29 9.19 2.33
N ALA A 143 -7.64 10.48 2.23
CA ALA A 143 -8.94 10.95 1.74
C ALA A 143 -9.07 10.87 0.20
N TYR A 144 -8.05 10.40 -0.53
CA TYR A 144 -8.01 10.45 -1.99
C TYR A 144 -9.06 9.54 -2.66
N PRO A 145 -9.75 10.04 -3.73
CA PRO A 145 -10.85 9.32 -4.39
C PRO A 145 -10.47 8.06 -5.18
N GLY A 146 -9.17 7.76 -5.32
CA GLY A 146 -8.66 6.57 -6.01
C GLY A 146 -8.26 5.40 -5.09
N ALA A 147 -8.27 5.59 -3.77
CA ALA A 147 -8.10 4.49 -2.82
C ALA A 147 -9.46 3.83 -2.55
N PHE A 148 -9.48 2.52 -2.26
CA PHE A 148 -10.68 1.69 -2.03
C PHE A 148 -11.80 2.46 -1.31
N ASN A 149 -13.08 2.35 -1.70
CA ASN A 149 -14.22 3.14 -1.18
C ASN A 149 -14.29 3.42 0.35
N ASP A 150 -13.64 2.62 1.20
CA ASP A 150 -13.54 2.86 2.66
C ASP A 150 -12.36 3.76 3.09
N SER A 151 -11.38 4.03 2.22
CA SER A 151 -10.23 4.91 2.48
C SER A 151 -10.64 6.36 2.70
N GLN A 152 -11.69 6.81 1.99
CA GLN A 152 -12.19 8.19 2.04
C GLN A 152 -12.96 8.55 3.32
N LYS A 153 -13.26 7.56 4.17
CA LYS A 153 -14.02 7.81 5.42
C LYS A 153 -13.05 8.23 6.53
N PRO A 154 -13.47 9.00 7.53
CA PRO A 154 -12.66 9.19 8.74
C PRO A 154 -12.32 7.85 9.43
N ILE A 155 -11.13 7.73 10.02
CA ILE A 155 -10.69 6.55 10.76
C ILE A 155 -11.19 6.67 12.20
N LYS A 156 -12.18 5.84 12.54
CA LYS A 156 -12.76 5.82 13.90
C LYS A 156 -11.74 5.36 14.96
N PRO A 157 -11.93 5.72 16.24
CA PRO A 157 -11.11 5.23 17.35
C PRO A 157 -10.97 3.71 17.33
N ASN A 158 -9.75 3.22 17.59
CA ASN A 158 -9.40 1.79 17.62
C ASN A 158 -9.61 1.01 16.30
N HIS A 159 -9.95 1.69 15.21
CA HIS A 159 -10.20 1.05 13.93
C HIS A 159 -8.89 0.81 13.18
N ILE A 160 -8.79 -0.37 12.55
CA ILE A 160 -7.70 -0.72 11.63
C ILE A 160 -8.20 -0.54 10.21
N ARG A 161 -7.39 0.10 9.38
CA ARG A 161 -7.69 0.27 7.96
C ARG A 161 -6.53 -0.18 7.09
N ASN A 162 -6.88 -0.85 5.99
CA ASN A 162 -5.97 -1.19 4.92
C ASN A 162 -6.14 -0.18 3.78
N TYR A 163 -5.02 0.20 3.17
CA TYR A 163 -4.95 1.09 2.03
C TYR A 163 -4.07 0.45 0.97
N GLY A 164 -4.49 0.56 -0.28
CA GLY A 164 -3.69 0.19 -1.44
C GLY A 164 -3.87 1.27 -2.50
N LEU A 165 -2.76 1.74 -3.06
CA LEU A 165 -2.76 2.76 -4.10
C LEU A 165 -1.62 2.50 -5.09
N VAL A 166 -1.92 2.64 -6.38
CA VAL A 166 -0.90 2.70 -7.44
C VAL A 166 -0.22 4.07 -7.39
N LEU A 167 1.08 4.07 -7.11
CA LEU A 167 1.91 5.27 -6.99
C LEU A 167 2.40 5.77 -8.34
N PHE A 168 2.82 4.88 -9.23
CA PHE A 168 3.41 5.25 -10.51
C PHE A 168 3.02 4.23 -11.56
N GLU A 169 2.75 4.71 -12.77
CA GLU A 169 2.45 3.88 -13.94
C GLU A 169 3.69 3.11 -14.41
N ASP A 170 4.89 3.68 -14.25
CA ASP A 170 6.18 3.05 -14.58
C ASP A 170 7.11 3.02 -13.36
N VAL A 171 7.79 1.89 -13.12
CA VAL A 171 8.84 1.81 -12.09
C VAL A 171 10.12 2.53 -12.55
N PRO A 172 10.61 3.53 -11.80
CA PRO A 172 11.86 4.20 -12.15
C PRO A 172 13.07 3.24 -12.10
N GLN A 173 13.94 3.29 -13.11
CA GLN A 173 15.11 2.39 -13.22
C GLN A 173 16.15 2.59 -12.11
N GLU A 174 16.19 3.80 -11.56
CA GLU A 174 17.11 4.22 -10.50
C GLU A 174 16.64 3.74 -9.12
N TRP A 175 15.41 3.26 -8.99
CA TRP A 175 14.84 2.86 -7.70
C TRP A 175 15.63 1.70 -7.08
N SER A 176 15.99 1.87 -5.81
CA SER A 176 16.73 0.87 -5.03
C SER A 176 15.84 -0.21 -4.40
N GLY A 177 14.51 -0.09 -4.51
CA GLY A 177 13.58 -0.87 -3.70
C GLY A 177 13.38 -0.33 -2.29
N LYS A 178 14.06 0.76 -1.90
CA LYS A 178 13.92 1.43 -0.60
C LYS A 178 13.09 2.70 -0.71
N TYR A 179 12.50 3.11 0.41
CA TYR A 179 11.72 4.33 0.53
C TYR A 179 11.79 4.88 1.94
N ARG A 180 11.49 6.17 2.07
CA ARG A 180 11.19 6.85 3.34
C ARG A 180 9.75 7.31 3.29
N TYR A 181 9.19 7.51 4.47
CA TYR A 181 7.83 8.02 4.56
C TYR A 181 7.67 8.93 5.77
N GLN A 182 6.66 9.78 5.67
CA GLN A 182 6.23 10.70 6.70
C GLN A 182 4.71 10.74 6.77
N LEU A 183 4.17 10.53 7.97
CA LEU A 183 2.75 10.76 8.25
C LEU A 183 2.53 12.25 8.47
N ILE A 184 1.45 12.77 7.90
CA ILE A 184 1.04 14.16 8.04
C ILE A 184 -0.41 14.13 8.53
N LEU A 185 -0.65 14.55 9.77
CA LEU A 185 -1.97 14.55 10.38
C LEU A 185 -2.55 15.96 10.33
N ASN A 186 -3.59 16.16 9.52
CA ASN A 186 -4.14 17.49 9.27
C ASN A 186 -5.38 17.78 10.12
N GLU A 187 -6.25 16.80 10.35
CA GLU A 187 -7.50 17.00 11.08
C GLU A 187 -7.92 15.79 11.93
N VAL A 188 -8.31 16.09 13.17
CA VAL A 188 -8.99 15.17 14.10
C VAL A 188 -10.31 15.80 14.54
N GLY A 189 -11.26 14.99 14.97
CA GLY A 189 -12.51 15.50 15.52
C GLY A 189 -13.16 14.59 16.54
N ASP A 190 -14.14 15.17 17.23
CA ASP A 190 -14.97 14.47 18.21
C ASP A 190 -15.96 13.54 17.50
N GLY A 191 -16.28 12.42 18.15
CA GLY A 191 -16.78 11.18 17.55
C GLY A 191 -18.22 11.14 17.04
N ASP A 192 -18.68 12.16 16.31
CA ASP A 192 -19.94 12.10 15.56
C ASP A 192 -19.65 12.02 14.04
N VAL A 193 -19.86 10.82 13.47
CA VAL A 193 -19.78 10.52 12.02
C VAL A 193 -21.18 10.32 11.47
#